data_AF-A0A5J6UDD9-F1
#
_entry.id   AF-A0A5J6UDD9-F1
#
_cell.length_a   1.000
_cell.length_b   1.000
_cell.length_c   1.000
_cell.angle_alpha   90.00
_cell.angle_beta   90.00
_cell.angle_gamma   90.00
#
_symmetry.space_group_name_H-M   'P 1'
#
loop_
_entity.id
_entity.type
_entity.pdbx_description
1 polymer ?
#
loop_
_entity_poly.entity_id
_entity_poly.type
_entity_poly.pdbx_seq_one_letter_code
_entity_poly.pdbx_strand_id
1 'polypeptide(L)' 'METYCDRCGGPADRDDHAACRAARRMEPPRYCARCRRRMIVQVTPLGWTARCAEHGDLGSDAETTPDTPGRART' A
#
# COMPACT_ATOMS: atom_id res chain seq x y z
N MET A 1 2.39 19.07 -1.17
CA MET A 1 1.50 17.93 -0.86
C MET A 1 1.29 17.21 -2.18
N GLU A 2 2.27 16.41 -2.57
CA GLU A 2 2.28 15.75 -3.88
C GLU A 2 1.92 14.29 -3.65
N THR A 3 0.78 13.88 -4.21
CA THR A 3 0.31 12.50 -4.14
C THR A 3 0.89 11.74 -5.32
N TYR A 4 1.37 10.53 -5.08
CA TYR A 4 1.97 9.67 -6.10
C TYR A 4 1.05 8.49 -6.39
N CYS A 5 1.02 8.06 -7.66
CA CYS A 5 0.35 6.84 -8.06
C CYS A 5 1.09 5.65 -7.46
N ASP A 6 0.37 4.89 -6.68
CA ASP A 6 0.88 3.81 -5.86
C ASP A 6 1.03 2.50 -6.66
N ARG A 7 0.82 2.53 -7.99
CA ARG A 7 1.18 1.44 -8.94
C ARG A 7 2.44 1.76 -9.74
N CYS A 8 2.53 2.94 -10.35
CA CYS A 8 3.62 3.31 -11.26
C CYS A 8 4.67 4.25 -10.63
N GLY A 9 4.36 4.88 -9.49
CA GLY A 9 5.23 5.83 -8.79
C GLY A 9 5.26 7.24 -9.39
N GLY A 10 4.50 7.48 -10.46
CA GLY A 10 4.38 8.82 -11.08
C GLY A 10 3.53 9.78 -10.25
N PRO A 11 3.64 11.10 -10.45
CA PRO A 11 2.77 12.08 -9.81
C PRO A 11 1.31 11.82 -10.21
N ALA A 12 0.41 11.81 -9.22
CA ALA A 12 -1.01 11.53 -9.41
C ALA A 12 -1.72 12.58 -10.27
N ASP A 13 -1.20 13.81 -10.30
CA ASP A 13 -1.79 14.95 -11.02
C ASP A 13 -1.48 14.99 -12.52
N ARG A 14 -0.50 14.20 -13.00
CA ARG A 14 -0.04 14.29 -14.40
C ARG A 14 -0.81 13.43 -15.39
N ASP A 15 -1.51 12.41 -14.93
CA ASP A 15 -2.23 11.46 -15.78
C ASP A 15 -3.48 10.97 -15.05
N ASP A 16 -4.50 10.55 -15.78
CA ASP A 16 -5.73 10.05 -15.14
C ASP A 16 -5.47 8.73 -14.41
N HIS A 17 -4.40 7.96 -14.67
CA HIS A 17 -4.08 6.72 -13.95
C HIS A 17 -5.21 5.67 -13.95
N ALA A 18 -6.17 5.73 -14.90
CA ALA A 18 -7.29 4.78 -14.99
C ALA A 18 -6.83 3.32 -15.02
N ALA A 19 -5.84 3.01 -15.87
CA ALA A 19 -5.26 1.68 -15.96
C ALA A 19 -4.53 1.27 -14.67
N CYS A 20 -3.89 2.23 -13.99
CA CYS A 20 -3.28 1.99 -12.68
C CYS A 20 -4.32 1.63 -11.63
N ARG A 21 -5.42 2.39 -11.55
CA ARG A 21 -6.54 2.10 -10.63
C ARG A 21 -7.22 0.76 -10.93
N ALA A 22 -7.43 0.43 -12.20
CA ALA A 22 -8.06 -0.82 -12.60
C ALA A 22 -7.27 -2.04 -12.10
N ALA A 23 -5.95 -2.03 -12.30
CA ALA A 23 -5.13 -3.16 -11.91
C ALA A 23 -4.86 -3.26 -10.41
N ARG A 24 -4.90 -2.14 -9.68
CA ARG A 24 -4.80 -2.11 -8.21
C ARG A 24 -5.92 -2.83 -7.48
N ARG A 25 -6.99 -3.19 -8.19
CA ARG A 25 -8.03 -4.08 -7.68
C ARG A 25 -7.55 -5.53 -7.54
N MET A 26 -6.49 -5.90 -8.28
CA MET A 26 -5.98 -7.28 -8.36
C MET A 26 -4.50 -7.37 -7.98
N GLU A 27 -3.76 -6.26 -8.02
CA GLU A 27 -2.34 -6.19 -7.72
C GLU A 27 -2.08 -5.35 -6.46
N PRO A 28 -1.14 -5.78 -5.61
CA PRO A 28 -0.75 -5.02 -4.44
C PRO A 28 -0.14 -3.65 -4.80
N PRO A 29 -0.23 -2.66 -3.87
CA PRO A 29 0.41 -1.38 -4.03
C PRO A 29 1.94 -1.54 -4.08
N ARG A 30 2.57 -0.97 -5.12
CA ARG A 30 4.03 -1.05 -5.33
C ARG A 30 4.77 0.15 -4.76
N TYR A 31 4.13 1.31 -4.73
CA TYR A 31 4.76 2.57 -4.32
C TYR A 31 3.95 3.28 -3.25
N CYS A 32 4.63 4.00 -2.37
CA CYS A 32 4.02 4.85 -1.36
C CYS A 32 3.39 6.08 -2.02
N ALA A 33 2.10 6.30 -1.81
CA ALA A 33 1.37 7.46 -2.34
C ALA A 33 1.86 8.82 -1.77
N ARG A 34 2.68 8.81 -0.71
CA ARG A 34 3.22 10.01 -0.06
C ARG A 34 4.67 10.34 -0.43
N CYS A 35 5.52 9.32 -0.60
CA CYS A 35 6.96 9.54 -0.81
C CYS A 35 7.56 8.74 -1.96
N ARG A 36 6.73 8.15 -2.83
CA ARG A 36 7.10 7.39 -4.04
C ARG A 36 8.11 6.25 -3.84
N ARG A 37 8.43 5.86 -2.61
CA ARG A 37 9.31 4.72 -2.33
C ARG A 37 8.57 3.42 -2.59
N ARG A 38 9.31 2.38 -2.98
CA ARG A 38 8.75 1.03 -3.11
C ARG A 38 8.26 0.53 -1.76
N MET A 39 7.07 -0.05 -1.72
CA MET A 39 6.50 -0.65 -0.52
C MET A 39 7.04 -2.06 -0.32
N ILE A 40 7.10 -2.47 0.94
CA ILE A 40 7.35 -3.86 1.32
C ILE A 40 5.99 -4.56 1.29
N VAL A 41 5.83 -5.47 0.34
CA VAL A 41 4.58 -6.20 0.11
C VAL A 41 4.75 -7.64 0.56
N GLN A 42 3.80 -8.10 1.37
CA GLN A 42 3.65 -9.50 1.73
C GLN A 42 2.36 -10.03 1.10
N VAL A 43 2.50 -11.04 0.24
CA VAL A 43 1.38 -11.74 -0.39
C VAL A 43 1.06 -12.99 0.42
N THR A 44 -0.23 -13.23 0.66
CA THR A 44 -0.78 -14.37 1.38
C THR A 44 -1.93 -14.97 0.56
N PRO A 45 -2.39 -16.20 0.86
CA PRO A 45 -3.55 -16.78 0.17
C PRO A 45 -4.84 -15.95 0.34
N LEU A 46 -4.95 -15.15 1.39
CA LEU A 46 -6.12 -14.34 1.72
C LEU A 46 -6.05 -12.91 1.16
N GLY A 47 -4.94 -12.52 0.54
CA GLY A 47 -4.71 -11.16 0.06
C GLY A 47 -3.27 -10.68 0.30
N TRP A 48 -3.06 -9.38 0.46
CA TRP A 48 -1.73 -8.81 0.66
C TRP A 48 -1.73 -7.67 1.67
N THR A 49 -0.59 -7.50 2.32
CA THR A 49 -0.30 -6.32 3.15
C THR A 49 0.85 -5.53 2.54
N ALA A 50 0.79 -4.21 2.64
CA ALA A 50 1.85 -3.35 2.12
C ALA A 50 2.20 -2.23 3.11
N ARG A 51 3.50 -2.04 3.33
CA ARG A 51 4.02 -1.00 4.23
C ARG A 51 5.13 -0.19 3.59
N CYS A 52 5.10 1.11 3.82
CA CYS A 52 6.19 2.02 3.49
C CYS A 52 7.23 1.99 4.62
N ALA A 53 8.52 1.93 4.27
CA ALA A 53 9.61 1.95 5.24
C ALA A 53 9.68 3.24 6.08
N GLU A 54 9.16 4.36 5.57
CA GLU A 54 9.19 5.67 6.24
C GLU A 54 7.84 6.04 6.86
N HIS A 55 6.75 5.58 6.26
CA HIS A 55 5.40 6.03 6.60
C HIS A 55 4.50 4.95 7.20
N GLY A 56 4.96 3.70 7.27
CA GLY A 56 4.14 2.58 7.76
C GLY A 56 3.06 2.14 6.76
N ASP A 57 1.98 1.56 7.25
CA ASP A 57 0.81 1.24 6.44
C ASP A 57 0.09 2.52 6.00
N LEU A 58 -0.23 2.61 4.70
CA LEU A 58 -0.81 3.82 4.09
C LEU A 58 -2.08 3.54 3.29
N GLY A 59 -2.61 2.33 3.38
CA GLY A 59 -3.71 1.88 2.53
C GLY A 59 -3.60 0.39 2.30
N SER A 60 -3.96 -0.37 3.33
CA SER A 60 -4.52 -1.70 3.08
C SER A 60 -6.02 -1.48 3.10
N ASP A 61 -6.68 -1.64 1.95
CA ASP A 61 -8.12 -1.92 1.88
C ASP A 61 -8.39 -3.36 2.38
N ALA A 62 -7.73 -3.77 3.46
CA ALA A 62 -8.06 -4.98 4.18
C ALA A 62 -8.79 -4.49 5.42
N GLU A 63 -10.06 -4.88 5.52
CA GLU A 63 -10.89 -4.79 6.71
C GLU A 63 -10.03 -4.81 7.97
N THR A 64 -10.25 -3.79 8.79
CA THR A 64 -9.79 -3.70 10.16
C THR A 64 -10.09 -5.01 10.88
N THR A 65 -9.12 -5.93 10.90
CA THR A 65 -9.06 -6.99 11.89
C THR A 65 -8.08 -6.53 12.95
N PRO A 66 -8.56 -6.00 14.10
CA PRO A 66 -7.70 -5.78 15.25
C PRO A 66 -7.47 -7.12 15.93
N ASP A 67 -6.36 -7.78 15.66
CA ASP A 67 -5.96 -8.99 16.39
C ASP A 67 -4.42 -9.10 16.33
N THR A 68 -3.63 -9.04 17.41
CA THR A 68 -3.84 -9.29 18.84
C THR A 68 -2.82 -8.44 19.63
N PRO A 69 -3.16 -7.87 20.82
CA PRO A 69 -2.15 -7.32 21.71
C PRO A 69 -1.33 -8.43 22.40
N GLY A 70 -0.02 -8.37 22.22
CA GLY A 70 0.97 -8.59 23.27
C GLY A 70 1.18 -10.02 23.77
N ARG A 71 2.26 -10.66 23.32
CA ARG A 71 2.93 -11.66 24.16
C ARG A 71 3.97 -10.94 25.02
N ALA A 72 3.60 -10.62 26.26
CA ALA A 72 4.58 -10.27 27.29
C ALA A 72 5.57 -11.43 27.39
N ARG A 73 6.85 -11.13 27.16
CA ARG A 73 7.95 -12.04 27.42
C ARG A 73 8.29 -11.89 28.91
N THR A 74 7.99 -12.92 29.69
CA THR A 74 8.59 -13.14 31.01
C THR A 74 10.02 -13.64 30.83
#